data_AF-A0A523UA83-F1
#
_entry.id   AF-A0A523UA83-F1
#
_cell.length_a   1.000
_cell.length_b   1.000
_cell.length_c   1.000
_cell.angle_alpha   90.00
_cell.angle_beta   90.00
_cell.angle_gamma   90.00
#
_symmetry.space_group_name_H-M   'P 1'
#
loop_
_entity.id
_entity.type
_entity.pdbx_description
1 polymer ?
#
loop_
_entity_poly.entity_id
_entity_poly.type
_entity_poly.pdbx_seq_one_letter_code
_entity_poly.pdbx_strand_id
1 'polypeptide(L)'
;MRGDLPQPDRDRLSTLTALVILSYALIRIVVLPIFSAELTFAGLIFEFKVDTRLIMLTLSAALTVAGADWLLRSHPSLKSGERTFEHWIVPGLTALAAGIILTRLPEGLALWVGLVAGAALLMAVLLAEFIIHDPADPRHDVAALVLRTLAYLLMVGILFTMHAVDLRSVYRVPLSLIVVAVISWRLLQISTPDDGQAVVSALIVGGISAQLVWALHYWPLPSFRFALIVGLFVYISNGLMETLHAGEMSRARLIELTSVALVGLTGILVFS
;
A
#
# COMPACT_ATOMS: atom_id res chain seq x y z
N MET A 1 27.66 -12.90 -21.42
CA MET A 1 26.47 -13.14 -22.25
C MET A 1 25.34 -12.28 -21.70
N ARG A 2 24.98 -11.18 -22.39
CA ARG A 2 23.79 -10.39 -22.02
C ARG A 2 22.59 -11.17 -22.55
N GLY A 3 22.05 -12.09 -21.75
CA GLY A 3 20.71 -12.61 -22.02
C GLY A 3 19.73 -11.46 -21.86
N ASP A 4 18.82 -11.30 -22.81
CA ASP A 4 17.78 -10.27 -22.71
C ASP A 4 16.99 -10.51 -21.42
N LEU A 5 17.06 -9.55 -20.50
CA LEU A 5 16.31 -9.60 -19.25
C LEU A 5 14.81 -9.67 -19.57
N PRO A 6 14.00 -10.42 -18.81
CA PRO A 6 12.56 -10.45 -18.98
C PRO A 6 12.02 -9.01 -18.95
N GLN A 7 11.31 -8.61 -20.00
CA GLN A 7 10.64 -7.31 -20.04
C GLN A 7 9.14 -7.53 -20.12
N PRO A 8 8.35 -6.73 -19.38
CA PRO A 8 6.91 -6.75 -19.53
C PRO A 8 6.52 -6.31 -20.94
N ASP A 9 5.49 -6.92 -21.48
CA ASP A 9 4.89 -6.53 -22.75
C ASP A 9 4.41 -5.07 -22.68
N ARG A 10 4.99 -4.22 -23.52
CA ARG A 10 4.76 -2.77 -23.51
C ARG A 10 3.31 -2.43 -23.86
N ASP A 11 2.70 -3.20 -24.75
CA ASP A 11 1.32 -2.94 -25.20
C ASP A 11 0.34 -3.21 -24.06
N ARG A 12 0.61 -4.26 -23.27
CA ARG A 12 -0.16 -4.57 -22.05
C ARG A 12 -0.04 -3.46 -21.02
N LEU A 13 1.19 -3.03 -20.73
CA LEU A 13 1.47 -2.01 -19.73
C LEU A 13 0.86 -0.66 -20.12
N SER A 14 0.93 -0.29 -21.41
CA SER A 14 0.29 0.92 -21.95
C SER A 14 -1.24 0.85 -21.86
N THR A 15 -1.84 -0.27 -22.28
CA THR A 15 -3.30 -0.46 -22.26
C THR A 15 -3.86 -0.41 -20.84
N LEU A 16 -3.21 -1.09 -19.89
CA LEU A 16 -3.61 -1.07 -18.49
C LEU A 16 -3.54 0.33 -17.90
N THR A 17 -2.43 1.03 -18.13
CA THR A 17 -2.24 2.39 -17.61
C THR A 17 -3.30 3.33 -18.20
N ALA A 18 -3.54 3.26 -19.51
CA ALA A 18 -4.57 4.06 -20.17
C ALA A 18 -5.96 3.82 -19.57
N LEU A 19 -6.31 2.56 -19.31
CA LEU A 19 -7.61 2.20 -18.72
C LEU A 19 -7.77 2.73 -17.29
N VAL A 20 -6.70 2.65 -16.48
CA VAL A 20 -6.70 3.18 -15.11
C VAL A 20 -6.80 4.70 -15.12
N ILE A 21 -6.07 5.40 -15.99
CA ILE A 21 -6.15 6.86 -16.11
C ILE A 21 -7.52 7.31 -16.63
N LEU A 22 -8.08 6.59 -17.58
CA LEU A 22 -9.45 6.83 -18.06
C LEU A 22 -10.45 6.70 -16.91
N SER A 23 -10.29 5.70 -16.04
CA SER A 23 -11.16 5.55 -14.87
C SER A 23 -11.11 6.78 -13.95
N TYR A 24 -9.94 7.40 -13.76
CA TYR A 24 -9.83 8.65 -12.99
C TYR A 24 -10.47 9.85 -13.68
N ALA A 25 -10.29 9.98 -14.99
CA ALA A 25 -10.91 11.05 -15.77
C ALA A 25 -12.44 10.97 -15.68
N LEU A 26 -13.00 9.75 -15.74
CA LEU A 26 -14.43 9.51 -15.66
C LEU A 26 -15.03 9.88 -14.29
N ILE A 27 -14.26 9.92 -13.19
CA ILE A 27 -14.76 10.34 -11.87
C ILE A 27 -15.41 11.73 -11.91
N ARG A 28 -14.89 12.63 -12.75
CA ARG A 28 -15.36 14.02 -12.86
C ARG A 28 -16.60 14.17 -13.73
N ILE A 29 -16.83 13.22 -14.63
CA ILE A 29 -17.88 13.30 -15.67
C ILE A 29 -19.10 12.49 -15.24
N VAL A 30 -18.85 11.32 -14.68
CA VAL A 30 -19.90 10.40 -14.26
C VAL A 30 -20.46 10.89 -12.93
N VAL A 31 -21.78 11.01 -12.84
CA VAL A 31 -22.50 11.26 -11.59
C VAL A 31 -23.44 10.09 -11.36
N LEU A 32 -23.11 9.25 -10.39
CA LEU A 32 -23.95 8.14 -9.95
C LEU A 32 -24.78 8.55 -8.74
N PRO A 33 -26.00 8.00 -8.60
CA PRO A 33 -26.80 8.17 -7.40
C PRO A 33 -26.06 7.65 -6.17
N ILE A 34 -26.21 8.36 -5.04
CA ILE A 34 -25.62 7.96 -3.76
C ILE A 34 -26.47 6.84 -3.18
N PHE A 35 -25.84 5.71 -2.89
CA PHE A 35 -26.48 4.60 -2.19
C PHE A 35 -26.02 4.61 -0.73
N SER A 36 -26.96 4.78 0.19
CA SER A 36 -26.73 4.62 1.62
C SER A 36 -27.27 3.28 2.09
N ALA A 37 -26.43 2.46 2.70
CA ALA A 37 -26.82 1.21 3.34
C ALA A 37 -26.57 1.33 4.85
N GLU A 38 -27.58 1.00 5.64
CA GLU A 38 -27.45 0.89 7.09
C GLU A 38 -27.36 -0.58 7.47
N LEU A 39 -26.26 -0.96 8.11
CA LEU A 39 -26.06 -2.29 8.64
C LEU A 39 -26.07 -2.22 10.17
N THR A 40 -26.99 -2.94 10.80
CA THR A 40 -26.98 -3.09 12.26
C THR A 40 -26.26 -4.38 12.62
N PHE A 41 -25.11 -4.27 13.28
CA PHE A 41 -24.34 -5.42 13.74
C PHE A 41 -23.89 -5.22 15.20
N ALA A 42 -24.15 -6.21 16.05
CA ALA A 42 -23.81 -6.17 17.48
C ALA A 42 -24.32 -4.91 18.23
N GLY A 43 -25.49 -4.37 17.85
CA GLY A 43 -26.07 -3.16 18.44
C GLY A 43 -25.44 -1.84 17.97
N LEU A 44 -24.46 -1.89 17.07
CA LEU A 44 -23.87 -0.73 16.40
C LEU A 44 -24.56 -0.53 15.04
N ILE A 45 -24.86 0.73 14.73
CA ILE A 45 -25.40 1.14 13.42
C ILE A 45 -24.24 1.62 12.56
N PHE A 46 -24.00 0.91 11.45
CA PHE A 46 -22.99 1.24 10.47
C PHE A 46 -23.68 1.87 9.25
N GLU A 47 -23.45 3.16 9.02
CA GLU A 47 -23.94 3.86 7.83
C GLU A 47 -22.83 3.84 6.76
N PHE A 48 -23.08 3.14 5.66
CA PHE A 48 -22.17 3.09 4.51
C PHE A 48 -22.71 3.96 3.39
N LYS A 49 -21.94 4.98 3.02
CA LYS A 49 -22.24 5.84 1.86
C LYS A 49 -21.39 5.40 0.69
N VAL A 50 -22.05 4.82 -0.31
CA VAL A 50 -21.45 4.48 -1.60
C VAL A 50 -21.78 5.62 -2.56
N ASP A 51 -20.78 6.46 -2.81
CA ASP A 51 -20.85 7.53 -3.77
C ASP A 51 -20.07 7.18 -5.06
N THR A 52 -20.15 8.07 -6.05
CA THR A 52 -19.45 7.87 -7.32
C THR A 52 -17.93 7.76 -7.12
N ARG A 53 -17.39 8.51 -6.16
CA ARG A 53 -15.95 8.53 -5.88
C ARG A 53 -15.48 7.16 -5.39
N LEU A 54 -16.17 6.57 -4.42
CA LEU A 54 -15.82 5.25 -3.88
C LEU A 54 -15.89 4.17 -4.96
N ILE A 55 -16.95 4.19 -5.77
CA ILE A 55 -17.12 3.22 -6.88
C ILE A 55 -15.94 3.31 -7.86
N MET A 56 -15.62 4.51 -8.32
CA MET A 56 -14.61 4.70 -9.36
C MET A 56 -13.17 4.53 -8.86
N LEU A 57 -12.89 4.92 -7.60
CA LEU A 57 -11.60 4.62 -6.98
C LEU A 57 -11.41 3.10 -6.81
N THR A 58 -12.46 2.40 -6.38
CA THR A 58 -12.42 0.94 -6.24
C THR A 58 -12.28 0.26 -7.60
N LEU A 59 -12.97 0.76 -8.63
CA LEU A 59 -12.81 0.28 -10.01
C LEU A 59 -11.37 0.45 -10.50
N SER A 60 -10.79 1.64 -10.31
CA SER A 60 -9.39 1.93 -10.66
C SER A 60 -8.42 0.96 -9.97
N ALA A 61 -8.63 0.71 -8.68
CA ALA A 61 -7.84 -0.24 -7.91
C ALA A 61 -8.00 -1.67 -8.44
N ALA A 62 -9.23 -2.11 -8.70
CA ALA A 62 -9.54 -3.43 -9.23
C ALA A 62 -8.92 -3.64 -10.63
N LEU A 63 -8.98 -2.63 -11.50
CA LEU A 63 -8.33 -2.66 -12.82
C LEU A 63 -6.80 -2.75 -12.69
N THR A 64 -6.21 -2.03 -11.73
CA THR A 64 -4.77 -2.08 -11.48
C THR A 64 -4.34 -3.44 -10.94
N VAL A 65 -5.12 -4.02 -10.02
CA VAL A 65 -4.91 -5.36 -9.47
C VAL A 65 -5.01 -6.42 -10.58
N ALA A 66 -6.09 -6.39 -11.35
CA ALA A 66 -6.29 -7.29 -12.48
C ALA A 66 -5.18 -7.13 -13.52
N GLY A 67 -4.72 -5.90 -13.76
CA GLY A 67 -3.60 -5.60 -14.64
C GLY A 67 -2.28 -6.16 -14.15
N ALA A 68 -1.98 -6.01 -12.85
CA ALA A 68 -0.79 -6.59 -12.23
C ALA A 68 -0.82 -8.12 -12.33
N ASP A 69 -1.96 -8.76 -12.05
CA ASP A 69 -2.14 -10.21 -12.19
C ASP A 69 -1.95 -10.67 -13.64
N TRP A 70 -2.56 -9.97 -14.59
CA TRP A 70 -2.44 -10.28 -16.01
C TRP A 70 -1.01 -10.10 -16.54
N LEU A 71 -0.29 -9.10 -16.04
CA LEU A 71 1.11 -8.85 -16.38
C LEU A 71 2.02 -9.93 -15.80
N LEU A 72 1.84 -10.29 -14.53
CA LEU A 72 2.63 -11.35 -13.87
C LEU A 72 2.38 -12.72 -14.49
N ARG A 73 1.15 -13.04 -14.89
CA ARG A 73 0.85 -14.30 -15.59
C ARG A 73 1.55 -14.46 -16.93
N SER A 74 2.08 -13.37 -17.50
CA SER A 74 2.91 -13.42 -18.70
C SER A 74 4.41 -13.59 -18.42
N HIS A 75 4.81 -13.65 -17.15
CA HIS A 75 6.21 -13.76 -16.77
C HIS A 75 6.77 -15.17 -17.10
N PRO A 76 7.93 -15.29 -17.79
CA PRO A 76 8.50 -16.59 -18.17
C PRO A 76 8.88 -17.50 -16.99
N SER A 77 9.18 -16.92 -15.84
CA SER A 77 9.57 -17.64 -14.62
C SER A 77 8.39 -18.12 -13.78
N LEU A 78 7.17 -17.63 -14.04
CA LEU A 78 6.00 -17.97 -13.23
C LEU A 78 5.60 -19.42 -13.50
N LYS A 79 5.60 -20.26 -12.46
CA LYS A 79 5.15 -21.64 -12.60
C LYS A 79 3.62 -21.70 -12.64
N SER A 80 3.09 -22.62 -13.44
CA SER A 80 1.64 -22.84 -13.54
C SER A 80 1.05 -23.20 -12.17
N GLY A 81 0.22 -22.31 -11.61
CA GLY A 81 -0.44 -22.50 -10.32
C GLY A 81 0.17 -21.72 -9.15
N GLU A 82 1.23 -20.93 -9.38
CA GLU A 82 1.78 -20.04 -8.35
C GLU A 82 0.78 -18.94 -7.95
N ARG A 83 0.77 -18.60 -6.66
CA ARG A 83 -0.13 -17.61 -6.08
C ARG A 83 0.39 -16.21 -6.39
N THR A 84 -0.46 -15.37 -6.97
CA THR A 84 -0.12 -13.98 -7.34
C THR A 84 -0.69 -12.93 -6.38
N PHE A 85 -1.50 -13.35 -5.40
CA PHE A 85 -2.25 -12.47 -4.49
C PHE A 85 -1.40 -11.43 -3.78
N GLU A 86 -0.14 -11.77 -3.52
CA GLU A 86 0.82 -10.92 -2.83
C GLU A 86 1.06 -9.63 -3.62
N HIS A 87 1.15 -9.75 -4.95
CA HIS A 87 1.47 -8.66 -5.86
C HIS A 87 0.27 -7.74 -6.15
N TRP A 88 -0.90 -8.03 -5.59
CA TRP A 88 -2.10 -7.24 -5.80
C TRP A 88 -2.13 -6.02 -4.88
N ILE A 89 -1.50 -6.12 -3.70
CA ILE A 89 -1.64 -5.15 -2.61
C ILE A 89 -1.04 -3.79 -3.00
N VAL A 90 0.24 -3.74 -3.36
CA VAL A 90 0.94 -2.46 -3.61
C VAL A 90 0.38 -1.72 -4.83
N PRO A 91 0.15 -2.37 -5.99
CA PRO A 91 -0.46 -1.71 -7.14
C PRO A 91 -1.88 -1.18 -6.85
N GLY A 92 -2.72 -2.00 -6.21
CA GLY A 92 -4.09 -1.60 -5.86
C GLY A 92 -4.13 -0.41 -4.91
N LEU A 93 -3.31 -0.44 -3.85
CA LEU A 93 -3.20 0.67 -2.90
C LEU A 93 -2.63 1.94 -3.55
N THR A 94 -1.66 1.79 -4.46
CA THR A 94 -1.11 2.91 -5.23
C THR A 94 -2.20 3.57 -6.08
N ALA A 95 -3.01 2.77 -6.76
CA ALA A 95 -4.12 3.28 -7.57
C ALA A 95 -5.19 3.99 -6.72
N LEU A 96 -5.50 3.46 -5.54
CA LEU A 96 -6.39 4.15 -4.60
C LEU A 96 -5.80 5.49 -4.15
N ALA A 97 -4.56 5.50 -3.70
CA ALA A 97 -3.90 6.70 -3.20
C ALA A 97 -3.78 7.77 -4.30
N ALA A 98 -3.32 7.40 -5.49
CA ALA A 98 -3.23 8.28 -6.65
C ALA A 98 -4.61 8.86 -6.99
N GLY A 99 -5.65 8.03 -7.08
CA GLY A 99 -7.01 8.50 -7.33
C GLY A 99 -7.54 9.46 -6.26
N ILE A 100 -7.30 9.18 -4.97
CA ILE A 100 -7.68 10.08 -3.88
C ILE A 100 -7.01 11.45 -4.04
N ILE A 101 -5.73 11.50 -4.42
CA ILE A 101 -5.01 12.75 -4.66
C ILE A 101 -5.58 13.47 -5.89
N LEU A 102 -5.74 12.78 -7.01
CA LEU A 102 -6.27 13.33 -8.27
C LEU A 102 -7.66 13.94 -8.08
N THR A 103 -8.53 13.29 -7.31
CA THR A 103 -9.87 13.82 -7.01
C THR A 103 -9.88 15.12 -6.20
N ARG A 104 -8.77 15.50 -5.57
CA ARG A 104 -8.63 16.78 -4.85
C ARG A 104 -7.98 17.88 -5.68
N LEU A 105 -7.42 17.56 -6.85
CA LEU A 105 -6.78 18.55 -7.70
C LEU A 105 -7.83 19.45 -8.40
N PRO A 106 -7.56 20.76 -8.52
CA PRO A 106 -8.40 21.66 -9.29
C PRO A 106 -8.34 21.32 -10.78
N GLU A 107 -9.39 21.70 -11.51
CA GLU A 107 -9.44 21.54 -12.96
C GLU A 107 -8.37 22.41 -13.65
N GLY A 108 -7.91 21.98 -14.83
CA GLY A 108 -6.88 22.66 -15.63
C GLY A 108 -5.53 21.96 -15.60
N LEU A 109 -4.43 22.74 -15.64
CA LEU A 109 -3.06 22.21 -15.80
C LEU A 109 -2.67 21.24 -14.67
N ALA A 110 -3.06 21.54 -13.43
CA ALA A 110 -2.74 20.70 -12.28
C ALA A 110 -3.28 19.27 -12.44
N LEU A 111 -4.50 19.12 -12.97
CA LEU A 111 -5.09 17.80 -13.23
C LEU A 111 -4.31 17.04 -14.31
N TRP A 112 -3.96 17.69 -15.42
CA TRP A 112 -3.19 17.04 -16.49
C TRP A 112 -1.82 16.57 -16.02
N VAL A 113 -1.10 17.42 -15.28
CA VAL A 113 0.18 17.05 -14.66
C VAL A 113 -0.02 15.90 -13.67
N GLY A 114 -1.08 15.97 -12.86
CA GLY A 114 -1.45 14.90 -11.94
C GLY A 114 -1.71 13.58 -12.64
N LEU A 115 -2.48 13.56 -13.72
CA LEU A 115 -2.81 12.35 -14.48
C LEU A 115 -1.55 11.73 -15.10
N VAL A 116 -0.66 12.54 -15.69
CA VAL A 116 0.62 12.06 -16.22
C VAL A 116 1.52 11.51 -15.11
N ALA A 117 1.61 12.21 -13.97
CA ALA A 117 2.39 11.75 -12.83
C ALA A 117 1.82 10.46 -12.21
N GLY A 118 0.49 10.35 -12.11
CA GLY A 118 -0.19 9.14 -11.64
C GLY A 118 0.03 7.96 -12.58
N ALA A 119 0.00 8.21 -13.90
CA ALA A 119 0.31 7.20 -14.91
C ALA A 119 1.75 6.71 -14.77
N ALA A 120 2.70 7.64 -14.68
CA ALA A 120 4.12 7.33 -14.50
C ALA A 120 4.38 6.53 -13.22
N LEU A 121 3.74 6.92 -12.10
CA LEU A 121 3.82 6.21 -10.83
C LEU A 121 3.27 4.78 -10.96
N LEU A 122 2.07 4.60 -11.53
CA LEU A 122 1.47 3.28 -11.73
C LEU A 122 2.32 2.39 -12.63
N MET A 123 2.85 2.93 -13.72
CA MET A 123 3.77 2.21 -14.60
C MET A 123 5.04 1.76 -13.85
N ALA A 124 5.64 2.65 -13.05
CA ALA A 124 6.81 2.32 -12.25
C ALA A 124 6.52 1.21 -11.23
N VAL A 125 5.34 1.25 -10.59
CA VAL A 125 4.92 0.21 -9.62
C VAL A 125 4.67 -1.12 -10.29
N LEU A 126 3.95 -1.16 -11.42
CA LEU A 126 3.70 -2.39 -12.17
C LEU A 126 5.01 -3.00 -12.70
N LEU A 127 5.95 -2.16 -13.14
CA LEU A 127 7.27 -2.61 -13.58
C LEU A 127 8.08 -3.17 -12.41
N ALA A 128 8.08 -2.50 -11.25
CA ALA A 128 8.76 -3.00 -10.06
C ALA A 128 8.17 -4.34 -9.59
N GLU A 129 6.84 -4.50 -9.65
CA GLU A 129 6.18 -5.77 -9.34
C GLU A 129 6.51 -6.89 -10.32
N PHE A 130 6.70 -6.55 -11.59
CA PHE A 130 7.14 -7.54 -12.57
C PHE A 130 8.58 -7.99 -12.29
N ILE A 131 9.48 -7.05 -11.97
CA ILE A 131 10.91 -7.33 -11.70
C ILE A 131 11.09 -8.13 -10.40
N ILE A 132 10.36 -7.78 -9.33
CA ILE A 132 10.55 -8.44 -8.02
C ILE A 132 10.17 -9.92 -8.04
N HIS A 133 9.37 -10.35 -9.02
CA HIS A 133 8.99 -11.75 -9.17
C HIS A 133 10.15 -12.66 -9.56
N ASP A 134 11.20 -12.14 -10.22
CA ASP A 134 12.39 -12.92 -10.58
C ASP A 134 13.57 -12.56 -9.65
N PRO A 135 13.93 -13.44 -8.68
CA PRO A 135 15.06 -13.20 -7.79
C PRO A 135 16.41 -13.20 -8.52
N ALA A 136 16.49 -13.72 -9.75
CA ALA A 136 17.72 -13.74 -10.53
C ALA A 136 17.95 -12.43 -11.32
N ASP A 137 16.97 -11.51 -11.35
CA ASP A 137 17.13 -10.21 -12.02
C ASP A 137 18.10 -9.31 -11.22
N PRO A 138 19.15 -8.74 -11.84
CA PRO A 138 20.05 -7.78 -11.20
C PRO A 138 19.37 -6.53 -10.61
N ARG A 139 18.13 -6.25 -11.02
CA ARG A 139 17.32 -5.10 -10.57
C ARG A 139 16.44 -5.43 -9.38
N HIS A 140 16.43 -6.69 -8.93
CA HIS A 140 15.57 -7.17 -7.85
C HIS A 140 15.69 -6.33 -6.59
N ASP A 141 16.92 -6.08 -6.10
CA ASP A 141 17.16 -5.33 -4.86
C ASP A 141 16.60 -3.90 -4.91
N VAL A 142 16.74 -3.24 -6.07
CA VAL A 142 16.22 -1.88 -6.27
C VAL A 142 14.69 -1.89 -6.31
N ALA A 143 14.09 -2.86 -7.00
CA ALA A 143 12.64 -3.01 -7.05
C ALA A 143 12.04 -3.32 -5.67
N ALA A 144 12.68 -4.21 -4.91
CA ALA A 144 12.30 -4.55 -3.54
C ALA A 144 12.37 -3.34 -2.60
N LEU A 145 13.44 -2.55 -2.67
CA LEU A 145 13.57 -1.32 -1.89
C LEU A 145 12.45 -0.32 -2.23
N VAL A 146 12.22 -0.07 -3.52
CA VAL A 146 11.17 0.86 -3.98
C VAL A 146 9.79 0.42 -3.53
N LEU A 147 9.44 -0.87 -3.69
CA LEU A 147 8.14 -1.40 -3.30
C LEU A 147 7.95 -1.39 -1.78
N ARG A 148 8.99 -1.68 -1.00
CA ARG A 148 8.96 -1.57 0.46
C ARG A 148 8.74 -0.13 0.92
N THR A 149 9.52 0.82 0.39
CA THR A 149 9.36 2.25 0.71
C THR A 149 7.95 2.73 0.36
N LEU A 150 7.45 2.35 -0.83
CA LEU A 150 6.11 2.71 -1.26
C LEU A 150 5.03 2.09 -0.36
N ALA A 151 5.16 0.82 0.02
CA ALA A 151 4.21 0.16 0.92
C ALA A 151 4.13 0.85 2.29
N TYR A 152 5.27 1.23 2.88
CA TYR A 152 5.29 2.04 4.10
C TYR A 152 4.65 3.42 3.92
N LEU A 153 4.95 4.10 2.81
CA LEU A 153 4.37 5.41 2.50
C LEU A 153 2.84 5.33 2.36
N LEU A 154 2.34 4.31 1.65
CA LEU A 154 0.91 4.05 1.47
C LEU A 154 0.25 3.75 2.82
N MET A 155 0.88 2.92 3.66
CA MET A 155 0.39 2.62 5.00
C MET A 155 0.25 3.88 5.86
N VAL A 156 1.30 4.71 5.92
CA VAL A 156 1.28 5.97 6.68
C VAL A 156 0.21 6.92 6.13
N GLY A 157 0.07 7.02 4.80
CA GLY A 157 -0.97 7.83 4.17
C GLY A 157 -2.39 7.37 4.51
N ILE A 158 -2.62 6.06 4.59
CA ILE A 158 -3.90 5.47 5.00
C ILE A 158 -4.17 5.76 6.48
N LEU A 159 -3.20 5.52 7.36
CA LEU A 159 -3.30 5.81 8.80
C LEU A 159 -3.56 7.30 9.08
N PHE A 160 -2.88 8.18 8.33
CA PHE A 160 -3.12 9.63 8.36
C PHE A 160 -4.55 9.96 7.99
N THR A 161 -5.04 9.40 6.87
CA THR A 161 -6.39 9.66 6.39
C THR A 161 -7.43 9.17 7.39
N MET A 162 -7.22 7.98 7.98
CA MET A 162 -8.09 7.44 9.03
C MET A 162 -8.21 8.38 10.24
N HIS A 163 -7.09 8.97 10.66
CA HIS A 163 -7.08 9.92 11.77
C HIS A 163 -7.71 11.27 11.38
N ALA A 164 -7.39 11.76 10.18
CA ALA A 164 -7.81 13.08 9.71
C ALA A 164 -9.31 13.22 9.45
N VAL A 165 -10.02 12.13 9.18
CA VAL A 165 -11.49 12.14 9.02
C VAL A 165 -12.24 11.88 10.33
N ASP A 166 -11.54 11.90 11.47
CA ASP A 166 -12.08 11.66 12.81
C ASP A 166 -12.97 10.41 12.89
N LEU A 167 -12.54 9.34 12.22
CA LEU A 167 -13.20 8.03 12.34
C LEU A 167 -13.34 7.65 13.81
N ARG A 168 -14.55 7.27 14.22
CA ARG A 168 -14.83 6.76 15.56
C ARG A 168 -13.86 5.62 15.87
N SER A 169 -13.40 5.54 17.11
CA SER A 169 -12.45 4.50 17.56
C SER A 169 -12.91 3.08 17.19
N VAL A 170 -14.23 2.83 17.28
CA VAL A 170 -14.86 1.56 16.92
C VAL A 170 -14.59 1.14 15.47
N TYR A 171 -14.36 2.08 14.56
CA TYR A 171 -14.02 1.82 13.15
C TYR A 171 -12.50 1.91 12.91
N ARG A 172 -11.84 2.88 13.54
CA ARG A 172 -10.41 3.16 13.34
C ARG A 172 -9.53 2.00 13.76
N VAL A 173 -9.79 1.42 14.94
CA VAL A 173 -8.98 0.33 15.50
C VAL A 173 -9.03 -0.93 14.62
N PRO A 174 -10.21 -1.52 14.30
CA PRO A 174 -10.24 -2.73 13.47
C PRO A 174 -9.73 -2.47 12.05
N LEU A 175 -9.99 -1.30 11.48
CA LEU A 175 -9.50 -0.98 10.13
C LEU A 175 -7.96 -0.83 10.12
N SER A 176 -7.39 -0.23 11.17
CA SER A 176 -5.93 -0.15 11.32
C SER A 176 -5.27 -1.52 11.47
N LEU A 177 -5.93 -2.45 12.18
CA LEU A 177 -5.47 -3.85 12.29
C LEU A 177 -5.35 -4.48 10.90
N ILE A 178 -6.42 -4.40 10.11
CA ILE A 178 -6.46 -5.02 8.77
C ILE A 178 -5.40 -4.39 7.86
N VAL A 179 -5.32 -3.06 7.82
CA VAL A 179 -4.35 -2.35 6.97
C VAL A 179 -2.92 -2.71 7.35
N VAL A 180 -2.58 -2.65 8.64
CA VAL A 180 -1.22 -2.97 9.10
C VAL A 180 -0.89 -4.43 8.88
N ALA A 181 -1.84 -5.35 9.11
CA ALA A 181 -1.62 -6.78 8.90
C ALA A 181 -1.40 -7.10 7.41
N VAL A 182 -2.25 -6.60 6.51
CA VAL A 182 -2.13 -6.84 5.06
C VAL A 182 -0.81 -6.29 4.52
N ILE A 183 -0.43 -5.06 4.92
CA ILE A 183 0.81 -4.44 4.45
C ILE A 183 2.04 -5.13 5.07
N SER A 184 2.01 -5.49 6.35
CA SER A 184 3.10 -6.22 7.00
C SER A 184 3.29 -7.61 6.39
N TRP A 185 2.21 -8.31 6.05
CA TRP A 185 2.29 -9.58 5.33
C TRP A 185 3.00 -9.42 4.00
N ARG A 186 2.64 -8.39 3.21
CA ARG A 186 3.33 -8.06 1.95
C ARG A 186 4.82 -7.77 2.14
N LEU A 187 5.17 -6.98 3.15
CA LEU A 187 6.57 -6.63 3.43
C LEU A 187 7.40 -7.86 3.81
N LEU A 188 6.84 -8.76 4.63
CA LEU A 188 7.49 -10.00 5.03
C LEU A 188 7.68 -10.97 3.85
N GLN A 189 6.67 -11.09 2.98
CA GLN A 189 6.73 -11.90 1.75
C GLN A 189 7.85 -11.46 0.80
N ILE A 190 8.08 -10.14 0.67
CA ILE A 190 9.19 -9.59 -0.12
C ILE A 190 10.55 -10.01 0.46
N SER A 191 10.63 -10.17 1.78
CA SER A 191 11.88 -10.40 2.50
C SER A 191 12.25 -11.88 2.55
N THR A 192 11.25 -12.71 2.78
CA THR A 192 11.37 -14.16 2.95
C THR A 192 10.19 -14.81 2.23
N PRO A 193 10.32 -15.08 0.91
CA PRO A 193 9.27 -15.71 0.13
C PRO A 193 8.89 -17.09 0.69
N ASP A 194 7.60 -17.42 0.67
CA ASP A 194 7.02 -18.72 1.07
C ASP A 194 7.19 -19.09 2.56
N ASP A 195 7.40 -18.09 3.42
CA ASP A 195 7.38 -18.30 4.86
C ASP A 195 5.94 -18.40 5.38
N GLY A 196 5.52 -19.62 5.74
CA GLY A 196 4.21 -19.88 6.35
C GLY A 196 3.97 -19.13 7.67
N GLN A 197 5.01 -18.63 8.33
CA GLN A 197 4.90 -17.83 9.54
C GLN A 197 4.63 -16.34 9.26
N ALA A 198 4.86 -15.86 8.04
CA ALA A 198 4.68 -14.45 7.68
C ALA A 198 3.27 -13.93 7.95
N VAL A 199 2.25 -14.78 7.78
CA VAL A 199 0.85 -14.43 8.10
C VAL A 199 0.65 -14.23 9.59
N VAL A 200 1.20 -15.12 10.43
CA VAL A 200 1.09 -15.05 11.89
C VAL A 200 1.81 -13.80 12.39
N SER A 201 3.03 -13.57 11.91
CA SER A 201 3.80 -12.37 12.22
C SER A 201 3.07 -11.08 11.87
N ALA A 202 2.49 -11.03 10.67
CA ALA A 202 1.74 -9.88 10.20
C ALA A 202 0.49 -9.61 11.05
N LEU A 203 -0.22 -10.67 11.49
CA LEU A 203 -1.35 -10.55 12.40
C LEU A 203 -0.92 -10.05 13.79
N ILE A 204 0.24 -10.50 14.30
CA ILE A 204 0.80 -10.01 15.57
C ILE A 204 1.13 -8.52 15.44
N VAL A 205 1.85 -8.11 14.39
CA VAL A 205 2.21 -6.71 14.16
C VAL A 205 0.95 -5.85 14.01
N GLY A 206 -0.05 -6.31 13.25
CA GLY A 206 -1.34 -5.64 13.10
C GLY A 206 -2.10 -5.51 14.42
N GLY A 207 -2.15 -6.59 15.22
CA GLY A 207 -2.83 -6.61 16.52
C GLY A 207 -2.20 -5.68 17.54
N ILE A 208 -0.86 -5.69 17.67
CA ILE A 208 -0.15 -4.79 18.59
C ILE A 208 -0.29 -3.33 18.12
N SER A 209 -0.19 -3.09 16.81
CA SER A 209 -0.38 -1.74 16.26
C SER A 209 -1.80 -1.21 16.46
N ALA A 210 -2.81 -2.08 16.41
CA ALA A 210 -4.20 -1.70 16.69
C ALA A 210 -4.39 -1.30 18.16
N GLN A 211 -3.72 -1.98 19.10
CA GLN A 211 -3.71 -1.57 20.51
C GLN A 211 -3.01 -0.22 20.70
N LEU A 212 -1.91 0.02 19.99
CA LEU A 212 -1.24 1.33 19.98
C LEU A 212 -2.17 2.42 19.42
N VAL A 213 -2.85 2.17 18.30
CA VAL A 213 -3.84 3.09 17.72
C VAL A 213 -4.96 3.38 18.71
N TRP A 214 -5.43 2.38 19.45
CA TRP A 214 -6.43 2.56 20.49
C TRP A 214 -5.93 3.40 21.66
N ALA A 215 -4.69 3.18 22.11
CA ALA A 215 -4.06 3.99 23.16
C ALA A 215 -3.88 5.45 22.73
N LEU A 216 -3.40 5.67 21.49
CA LEU A 216 -3.18 7.01 20.93
C LEU A 216 -4.47 7.76 20.63
N HIS A 217 -5.62 7.08 20.56
CA HIS A 217 -6.91 7.72 20.30
C HIS A 217 -7.29 8.76 21.37
N TYR A 218 -6.87 8.55 22.62
CA TYR A 218 -7.14 9.47 23.72
C TYR A 218 -6.12 10.62 23.82
N TRP A 219 -5.05 10.56 23.03
CA TRP A 219 -4.02 11.59 23.02
C TRP A 219 -4.31 12.61 21.92
N PRO A 220 -4.36 13.93 22.23
CA PRO A 220 -4.61 14.96 21.23
C PRO A 220 -3.37 15.19 20.34
N LEU A 221 -3.15 14.28 19.40
CA LEU A 221 -2.05 14.35 18.44
C LEU A 221 -2.55 14.88 17.08
N PRO A 222 -1.76 15.75 16.41
CA PRO A 222 -1.95 16.03 14.99
C PRO A 222 -1.93 14.74 14.17
N SER A 223 -2.80 14.64 13.16
CA SER A 223 -2.96 13.43 12.32
C SER A 223 -1.64 12.94 11.69
N PHE A 224 -0.77 13.88 11.34
CA PHE A 224 0.55 13.56 10.77
C PHE A 224 1.44 12.84 11.79
N ARG A 225 1.51 13.36 13.02
CA ARG A 225 2.27 12.73 14.11
C ARG A 225 1.73 11.36 14.48
N PHE A 226 0.40 11.25 14.59
CA PHE A 226 -0.26 9.98 14.84
C PHE A 226 0.17 8.92 13.80
N ALA A 227 0.09 9.26 12.52
CA ALA A 227 0.45 8.33 11.44
C ALA A 227 1.94 7.97 11.44
N LEU A 228 2.82 8.93 11.72
CA LEU A 228 4.26 8.70 11.82
C LEU A 228 4.64 7.82 13.02
N ILE A 229 4.03 8.03 14.19
CA ILE A 229 4.30 7.22 15.38
C ILE A 229 3.92 5.76 15.12
N VAL A 230 2.71 5.52 14.61
CA VAL A 230 2.23 4.16 14.29
C VAL A 230 3.05 3.56 13.14
N GLY A 231 3.35 4.33 12.10
CA GLY A 231 4.18 3.88 10.98
C GLY A 231 5.59 3.48 11.39
N LEU A 232 6.23 4.28 12.26
CA LEU A 232 7.55 3.96 12.83
C LEU A 232 7.50 2.70 13.68
N PHE A 233 6.47 2.55 14.51
CA PHE A 233 6.26 1.35 15.31
C PHE A 233 6.15 0.08 14.45
N VAL A 234 5.37 0.13 13.36
CA VAL A 234 5.25 -0.98 12.41
C VAL A 234 6.56 -1.25 11.68
N TYR A 235 7.30 -0.21 11.28
CA TYR A 235 8.62 -0.37 10.66
C TYR A 235 9.58 -1.15 11.57
N ILE A 236 9.66 -0.76 12.85
CA ILE A 236 10.50 -1.44 13.83
C ILE A 236 10.05 -2.89 14.05
N SER A 237 8.73 -3.10 14.16
CA SER A 237 8.15 -4.43 14.40
C SER A 237 8.42 -5.41 13.25
N ASN A 238 8.26 -4.96 12.00
CA ASN A 238 8.56 -5.77 10.82
C ASN A 238 10.06 -6.06 10.71
N GLY A 239 10.93 -5.06 10.93
CA GLY A 239 12.38 -5.28 10.96
C GLY A 239 12.81 -6.29 12.02
N LEU A 240 12.18 -6.27 13.20
CA LEU A 240 12.42 -7.26 14.24
C LEU A 240 11.97 -8.66 13.79
N MET A 241 10.79 -8.79 13.19
CA MET A 241 10.32 -10.09 12.71
C MET A 241 11.23 -10.66 11.62
N GLU A 242 11.68 -9.83 10.69
CA GLU A 242 12.64 -10.22 9.65
C GLU A 242 13.95 -10.73 10.26
N THR A 243 14.44 -10.11 11.35
CA THR A 243 15.64 -10.61 12.05
C THR A 243 15.39 -11.92 12.80
N LEU A 244 14.21 -12.10 13.40
CA LEU A 244 13.86 -13.34 14.09
C LEU A 244 13.76 -14.51 13.12
N HIS A 245 13.22 -14.30 11.93
CA HIS A 245 13.11 -15.33 10.89
C HIS A 245 14.45 -15.62 10.22
N ALA A 246 15.29 -14.60 10.01
CA ALA A 246 16.61 -14.77 9.39
C ALA A 246 17.65 -15.42 10.33
N GLY A 247 17.40 -15.46 11.65
CA GLY A 247 18.31 -16.05 12.63
C GLY A 247 19.64 -15.30 12.85
N GLU A 248 19.88 -14.21 12.10
CA GLU A 248 21.13 -13.44 12.13
C GLU A 248 20.88 -11.94 12.38
N MET A 249 21.47 -11.42 13.46
CA MET A 249 21.52 -9.98 13.71
C MET A 249 22.78 -9.37 13.10
N SER A 250 22.76 -9.10 11.79
CA SER A 250 23.81 -8.32 11.17
C SER A 250 23.82 -6.89 11.73
N ARG A 251 24.99 -6.41 12.18
CA ARG A 251 25.18 -5.04 12.69
C ARG A 251 24.69 -3.96 11.71
N ALA A 252 24.73 -4.24 10.40
CA ALA A 252 24.23 -3.34 9.37
C ALA A 252 22.71 -3.12 9.47
N ARG A 253 21.92 -4.17 9.75
CA ARG A 253 20.46 -4.08 9.87
C ARG A 253 20.04 -3.36 11.17
N LEU A 254 20.81 -3.53 12.25
CA LEU A 254 20.67 -2.71 13.45
C LEU A 254 20.94 -1.23 13.16
N ILE A 255 22.01 -0.90 12.43
CA ILE A 255 22.32 0.49 12.08
C ILE A 255 21.23 1.09 11.18
N GLU A 256 20.70 0.34 10.21
CA GLU A 256 19.58 0.77 9.37
C GLU A 256 18.33 1.05 10.21
N LEU A 257 17.93 0.12 11.08
CA LEU A 257 16.77 0.25 11.95
C LEU A 257 16.91 1.46 12.88
N THR A 258 18.09 1.66 13.46
CA THR A 258 18.38 2.77 14.36
C THR A 258 18.39 4.11 13.61
N SER A 259 18.92 4.12 12.37
CA SER A 259 18.97 5.33 11.54
C SER A 259 17.57 5.76 11.12
N VAL A 260 16.74 4.82 10.66
CA VAL A 260 15.35 5.10 10.27
C VAL A 260 14.53 5.49 11.50
N ALA A 261 14.76 4.86 12.66
CA ALA A 261 14.10 5.27 13.90
C ALA A 261 14.49 6.69 14.32
N LEU A 262 15.77 7.06 14.21
CA LEU A 262 16.24 8.41 14.52
C LEU A 262 15.61 9.44 13.56
N VAL A 263 15.61 9.16 12.25
CA VAL A 263 14.98 10.03 11.25
C VAL A 263 13.48 10.15 11.49
N GLY A 264 12.79 9.05 11.77
CA GLY A 264 11.36 9.04 12.11
C GLY A 264 11.05 9.87 13.35
N LEU A 265 11.86 9.72 14.42
CA LEU A 265 11.75 10.54 15.63
C LEU A 265 11.99 12.02 15.36
N THR A 266 12.99 12.37 14.56
CA THR A 266 13.22 13.78 14.18
C THR A 266 12.04 14.35 13.41
N GLY A 267 11.45 13.58 12.49
CA GLY A 267 10.22 13.98 11.79
C GLY A 267 9.07 14.26 12.76
N ILE A 268 8.82 13.36 13.72
CA ILE A 268 7.77 13.52 14.73
C ILE A 268 7.96 14.80 15.57
N LEU A 269 9.21 15.11 15.91
CA LEU A 269 9.57 16.29 16.71
C LEU A 269 9.47 17.60 15.91
N VAL A 270 9.84 17.61 14.63
CA VAL A 270 9.82 18.82 13.77
C VAL A 270 8.41 19.29 13.44
N PHE A 271 7.46 18.36 13.23
CA PHE A 271 6.07 18.72 12.93
C PHE A 271 5.24 19.05 14.19
N SER A 272 5.85 19.82 15.12
CA SER A 272 5.29 20.23 16.41
C SER A 272 4.42 21.45 16.42
#